data_AF-I1BK26-F1
#
_entry.id   AF-I1BK26-F1
#
_cell.length_a   1.000
_cell.length_b   1.000
_cell.length_c   1.000
_cell.angle_alpha   90.00
_cell.angle_beta   90.00
_cell.angle_gamma   90.00
#
_symmetry.space_group_name_H-M   'P 1'
#
loop_
_entity.id
_entity.type
_entity.pdbx_description
1 polymer ?
#
loop_
_entity_poly.entity_id
_entity_poly.type
_entity_poly.pdbx_seq_one_letter_code
_entity_poly.pdbx_strand_id
1 'polypeptide(L)'
;MYVMIHMNTDQDRNQIDQLMTSAHLFDTIDRRKVLYCSSEEGKVQLIHQIDPVVHVEGGWELDDGKKMMERLSVDRVIWILANQKKRVYYEQCYEKIEISDHILNTSIAKSVGFYTQ
;
A
#
# COMPACT_ATOMS: atom_id res chain seq x y z
N MET A 1 1.10 -12.26 -0.92
CA MET A 1 1.14 -10.85 -1.32
C MET A 1 0.01 -10.61 -2.33
N TYR A 2 -0.84 -9.64 -2.05
CA TYR A 2 -1.78 -9.07 -3.01
C TYR A 2 -1.26 -7.70 -3.41
N VAL A 3 -1.49 -7.30 -4.66
CA VAL A 3 -1.17 -5.95 -5.14
C VAL A 3 -2.49 -5.29 -5.51
N MET A 4 -2.79 -4.19 -4.85
CA MET A 4 -4.04 -3.45 -5.07
C MET A 4 -3.73 -2.14 -5.76
N ILE A 5 -4.35 -1.92 -6.92
CA ILE A 5 -4.08 -0.75 -7.75
C ILE A 5 -5.38 0.03 -7.93
N HIS A 6 -5.35 1.30 -7.52
CA HIS A 6 -6.48 2.20 -7.74
C HIS A 6 -6.46 2.70 -9.19
N MET A 7 -7.62 2.69 -9.85
CA MET A 7 -7.79 3.10 -11.24
C MET A 7 -9.19 3.67 -11.47
N ASN A 8 -9.35 4.53 -12.48
CA ASN A 8 -10.66 5.10 -12.79
C ASN A 8 -11.24 4.60 -14.11
N THR A 9 -10.41 3.98 -14.97
CA THR A 9 -10.83 3.53 -16.30
C THR A 9 -10.23 2.17 -16.69
N ASP A 10 -10.89 1.46 -17.63
CA ASP A 10 -10.32 0.25 -18.23
C ASP A 10 -9.05 0.53 -19.05
N GLN A 11 -8.88 1.78 -19.52
CA GLN A 11 -7.66 2.19 -20.19
C GLN A 11 -6.48 2.22 -19.21
N ASP A 12 -6.68 2.75 -18.00
CA ASP A 12 -5.66 2.72 -16.93
C ASP A 12 -5.26 1.29 -16.64
N ARG A 13 -6.25 0.39 -16.52
CA ARG A 13 -6.01 -1.04 -16.31
C ARG A 13 -5.07 -1.62 -17.35
N ASN A 14 -5.36 -1.39 -18.64
CA ASN A 14 -4.56 -1.92 -19.72
C ASN A 14 -3.14 -1.36 -19.73
N GLN A 15 -2.99 -0.05 -19.48
CA GLN A 15 -1.67 0.59 -19.38
C GLN A 15 -0.85 0.06 -18.21
N ILE A 16 -1.46 -0.10 -17.04
CA ILE A 16 -0.83 -0.69 -15.86
C ILE A 16 -0.43 -2.14 -16.13
N ASP A 17 -1.32 -2.95 -16.73
CA ASP A 17 -1.00 -4.35 -17.08
C ASP A 17 0.18 -4.45 -18.05
N GLN A 18 0.25 -3.56 -19.04
CA GLN A 18 1.38 -3.47 -19.95
C GLN A 18 2.68 -3.08 -19.25
N LEU A 19 2.64 -2.12 -18.32
CA LEU A 19 3.80 -1.72 -17.52
C LEU A 19 4.29 -2.87 -16.63
N MET A 20 3.37 -3.55 -15.92
CA MET A 20 3.70 -4.69 -15.06
C MET A 20 4.31 -5.85 -15.86
N THR A 21 3.78 -6.11 -17.06
CA THR A 21 4.30 -7.13 -17.97
C THR A 21 5.70 -6.75 -18.48
N SER A 22 5.86 -5.50 -18.93
CA SER A 22 7.14 -5.02 -19.50
C SER A 22 8.25 -4.94 -18.45
N ALA A 23 7.89 -4.67 -17.20
CA ALA A 23 8.81 -4.66 -16.06
C ALA A 23 9.06 -6.06 -15.48
N HIS A 24 8.57 -7.14 -16.11
CA HIS A 24 8.72 -8.52 -15.64
C HIS A 24 8.18 -8.75 -14.21
N LEU A 25 7.24 -7.90 -13.76
CA LEU A 25 6.70 -8.01 -12.40
C LEU A 25 5.82 -9.25 -12.22
N PHE A 26 5.19 -9.73 -13.29
CA PHE A 26 4.43 -10.98 -13.26
C PHE A 26 5.28 -12.25 -13.17
N ASP A 27 6.61 -12.15 -13.31
CA ASP A 27 7.52 -13.27 -13.05
C ASP A 27 7.65 -13.54 -11.53
N THR A 28 7.35 -12.54 -10.71
CA THR A 28 7.42 -12.61 -9.24
C THR A 28 6.06 -12.45 -8.56
N ILE A 29 5.09 -11.81 -9.23
CA ILE A 29 3.75 -11.54 -8.72
C ILE A 29 2.73 -12.39 -9.49
N ASP A 30 1.95 -13.20 -8.77
CA ASP A 30 0.82 -13.92 -9.36
C ASP A 30 -0.23 -12.91 -9.85
N ARG A 31 -0.44 -12.87 -11.17
CA ARG A 31 -1.39 -11.94 -11.81
C ARG A 31 -2.81 -12.04 -11.24
N ARG A 32 -3.21 -13.22 -10.74
CA ARG A 32 -4.52 -13.43 -10.09
C ARG A 32 -4.64 -12.73 -8.74
N LYS A 33 -3.53 -12.27 -8.16
CA LYS A 33 -3.45 -11.52 -6.91
C LYS A 33 -3.26 -10.02 -7.13
N VAL A 34 -3.33 -9.56 -8.39
CA VAL A 34 -3.41 -8.14 -8.72
C VAL A 34 -4.88 -7.76 -8.81
N LEU A 35 -5.32 -6.92 -7.88
CA LEU A 35 -6.70 -6.48 -7.75
C LEU A 35 -6.81 -5.00 -8.10
N TYR A 36 -7.80 -4.68 -8.91
CA TYR A 36 -8.03 -3.32 -9.37
C TYR A 36 -9.24 -2.72 -8.69
N CYS A 37 -9.10 -1.51 -8.17
CA CYS A 37 -10.11 -0.85 -7.35
C CYS A 37 -10.48 0.50 -7.95
N SER A 38 -11.78 0.77 -8.14
CA SER A 38 -12.26 2.07 -8.66
C SER A 38 -12.73 3.05 -7.58
N SER A 39 -12.72 2.63 -6.31
CA SER A 39 -13.07 3.48 -5.18
C SER A 39 -12.27 3.11 -3.93
N GLU A 40 -12.09 4.09 -3.04
CA GLU A 40 -11.49 3.87 -1.71
C GLU A 40 -12.33 2.87 -0.90
N GLU A 41 -13.65 2.98 -0.97
CA GLU A 41 -14.59 2.07 -0.31
C GLU A 41 -14.37 0.62 -0.73
N GLY A 42 -14.33 0.37 -2.05
CA GLY A 42 -14.10 -0.97 -2.59
C GLY A 42 -12.72 -1.52 -2.20
N LYS A 43 -11.71 -0.64 -2.13
CA LYS A 43 -10.38 -1.01 -1.66
C LYS A 43 -10.39 -1.44 -0.19
N VAL A 44 -11.01 -0.67 0.70
CA VAL A 44 -11.15 -1.01 2.13
C VAL A 44 -11.88 -2.34 2.31
N GLN A 45 -12.98 -2.55 1.58
CA GLN A 45 -13.73 -3.80 1.62
C GLN A 45 -12.89 -5.01 1.20
N LEU A 46 -12.11 -4.89 0.13
CA LEU A 46 -11.21 -5.94 -0.33
C LEU A 46 -10.09 -6.22 0.69
N ILE A 47 -9.53 -5.18 1.32
CA ILE A 47 -8.53 -5.37 2.38
C ILE A 47 -9.12 -6.18 3.53
N HIS A 48 -10.34 -5.87 3.98
CA HIS A 48 -11.02 -6.66 5.01
C HIS A 48 -11.31 -8.10 4.59
N GLN A 49 -11.65 -8.34 3.32
CA GLN A 49 -11.90 -9.70 2.81
C GLN A 49 -10.62 -10.53 2.69
N ILE A 50 -9.51 -9.90 2.33
CA ILE A 50 -8.20 -10.54 2.26
C ILE A 50 -7.65 -10.82 3.66
N ASP A 51 -7.97 -9.96 4.61
CA ASP A 51 -7.52 -10.00 6.00
C ASP A 51 -5.98 -10.13 6.11
N PRO A 52 -5.21 -9.17 5.54
CA PRO A 52 -3.77 -9.27 5.54
C PRO A 52 -3.20 -9.00 6.94
N VAL A 53 -2.18 -9.75 7.35
CA VAL A 53 -1.43 -9.49 8.59
C VAL A 53 -0.66 -8.16 8.51
N VAL A 54 -0.17 -7.82 7.31
CA VAL A 54 0.55 -6.56 7.04
C VAL A 54 -0.05 -5.91 5.80
N HIS A 55 -0.50 -4.67 5.95
CA HIS A 55 -0.90 -3.81 4.84
C HIS A 55 0.18 -2.77 4.56
N VAL A 56 0.59 -2.61 3.30
CA VAL A 56 1.55 -1.58 2.88
C VAL A 56 0.86 -0.65 1.91
N GLU A 57 0.87 0.64 2.21
CA GLU A 57 0.25 1.69 1.41
C GLU A 57 1.21 2.87 1.31
N GLY A 58 1.15 3.65 0.24
CA GLY A 58 1.89 4.91 0.15
C GLY A 58 1.11 5.97 -0.61
N GLY A 59 1.41 7.23 -0.27
CA GLY A 59 1.10 8.43 -1.05
C GLY A 59 -0.34 8.57 -1.57
N TRP A 60 -1.14 9.38 -0.89
CA TRP A 60 -2.16 10.19 -1.55
C TRP A 60 -1.67 11.65 -1.42
N GLU A 61 -1.31 12.29 -2.54
CA GLU A 61 -0.63 13.60 -2.45
C GLU A 61 -1.55 14.71 -1.91
N LEU A 62 -2.87 14.54 -2.11
CA LEU A 62 -3.91 15.52 -1.77
C LEU A 62 -4.77 15.09 -0.56
N ASP A 63 -4.82 13.79 -0.25
CA ASP A 63 -5.52 13.23 0.90
C ASP A 63 -4.50 12.68 1.88
N ASP A 64 -4.62 12.98 3.16
CA ASP A 64 -3.77 12.39 4.18
C ASP A 64 -4.14 10.90 4.40
N GLY A 65 -5.17 10.36 3.75
CA GLY A 65 -5.53 8.94 3.86
C GLY A 65 -6.06 8.59 5.26
N LYS A 66 -6.32 9.59 6.10
CA LYS A 66 -6.77 9.44 7.48
C LYS A 66 -8.07 8.64 7.55
N LYS A 67 -9.03 8.94 6.67
CA LYS A 67 -10.32 8.23 6.62
C LYS A 67 -10.15 6.74 6.32
N MET A 68 -9.28 6.41 5.37
CA MET A 68 -8.96 5.01 5.09
C MET A 68 -8.33 4.37 6.33
N MET A 69 -7.35 5.02 6.95
CA MET A 69 -6.68 4.51 8.15
C MET A 69 -7.63 4.26 9.33
N GLU A 70 -8.61 5.13 9.57
CA GLU A 70 -9.64 4.94 10.61
C GLU A 70 -10.50 3.69 10.38
N ARG A 71 -10.59 3.23 9.13
CA ARG A 71 -11.45 2.12 8.72
C ARG A 71 -10.69 0.80 8.61
N LEU A 72 -9.37 0.85 8.46
CA LEU A 72 -8.54 -0.35 8.36
C LEU A 72 -8.49 -1.08 9.71
N SER A 73 -8.87 -2.34 9.69
CA SER A 73 -8.80 -3.26 10.84
C SER A 73 -7.70 -4.28 10.59
N VAL A 74 -6.49 -3.79 10.34
CA VAL A 74 -5.31 -4.63 10.05
C VAL A 74 -4.38 -4.61 11.26
N ASP A 75 -3.74 -5.74 11.55
CA ASP A 75 -2.83 -5.89 12.69
C ASP A 75 -1.63 -4.94 12.61
N ARG A 76 -1.10 -4.76 11.40
CA ARG A 76 0.03 -3.88 11.15
C ARG A 76 -0.10 -3.17 9.81
N VAL A 77 0.03 -1.84 9.85
CA VAL A 77 0.03 -1.02 8.64
C VAL A 77 1.38 -0.34 8.47
N ILE A 78 1.93 -0.39 7.27
CA ILE A 78 3.12 0.34 6.87
C ILE A 78 2.69 1.44 5.91
N TRP A 79 2.90 2.69 6.31
CA TRP A 79 2.52 3.86 5.54
C TRP A 79 3.77 4.55 4.97
N ILE A 80 3.91 4.50 3.64
CA ILE A 80 5.01 5.12 2.91
C ILE A 80 4.65 6.56 2.55
N LEU A 81 5.22 7.50 3.30
CA LEU A 81 4.96 8.93 3.21
C LEU A 81 6.19 9.66 2.68
N ALA A 82 6.20 10.01 1.39
CA ALA A 82 7.32 10.71 0.77
C ALA A 82 7.63 12.08 1.42
N ASN A 83 6.63 12.74 2.01
CA ASN A 83 6.79 14.03 2.69
C ASN A 83 6.67 13.89 4.22
N GLN A 84 7.80 13.73 4.90
CA GLN A 84 7.86 13.53 6.35
C GLN A 84 7.25 14.66 7.20
N LYS A 85 6.93 15.83 6.64
CA LYS A 85 6.28 16.93 7.39
C LYS A 85 4.94 16.53 8.00
N LYS A 86 4.22 15.56 7.41
CA LYS A 86 2.94 15.08 7.97
C LYS A 86 3.09 13.92 8.97
N ARG A 87 4.31 13.39 9.17
CA ARG A 87 4.58 12.21 10.02
C ARG A 87 4.00 12.34 11.44
N VAL A 88 4.21 13.51 12.06
CA VAL A 88 3.76 13.80 13.43
C VAL A 88 2.23 13.64 13.60
N TYR A 89 1.45 13.94 12.56
CA TYR A 89 -0.01 13.83 12.63
C TYR A 89 -0.49 12.38 12.73
N TYR A 90 0.23 11.43 12.13
CA TYR A 90 -0.20 10.04 12.07
C TYR A 90 0.40 9.20 13.19
N GLU A 91 1.63 9.48 13.61
CA GLU A 91 2.26 8.76 14.73
C GLU A 91 1.47 8.91 16.03
N GLN A 92 0.75 10.03 16.19
CA GLN A 92 -0.10 10.28 17.36
C GLN A 92 -1.48 9.64 17.27
N CYS A 93 -1.94 9.29 16.06
CA CYS A 93 -3.31 8.83 15.83
C CYS A 93 -3.45 7.31 15.77
N TYR A 94 -2.35 6.56 15.54
CA TYR A 94 -2.46 5.12 15.28
C TYR A 94 -1.27 4.32 15.82
N GLU A 95 -1.52 3.52 16.87
CA GLU A 95 -0.49 2.66 17.48
C GLU A 95 -0.03 1.51 16.58
N LYS A 96 -0.84 1.14 15.58
CA LYS A 96 -0.58 0.01 14.65
C LYS A 96 0.12 0.43 13.35
N ILE A 97 0.45 1.71 13.20
CA ILE A 97 1.05 2.25 11.97
C ILE A 97 2.55 2.44 12.15
N GLU A 98 3.32 1.84 11.24
CA GLU A 98 4.70 2.19 10.98
C GLU A 98 4.76 3.18 9.82
N ILE A 99 5.37 4.34 10.03
CA ILE A 99 5.55 5.35 8.98
C ILE A 99 6.99 5.34 8.50
N SER A 100 7.16 5.35 7.19
CA SER A 100 8.47 5.44 6.56
C SER A 100 8.41 6.28 5.30
N ASP A 101 9.53 6.82 4.85
CA ASP A 101 9.65 7.46 3.55
C ASP A 101 10.00 6.46 2.44
N HIS A 102 10.49 5.27 2.80
CA HIS A 102 10.90 4.24 1.86
C HIS A 102 10.66 2.85 2.42
N ILE A 103 10.18 1.91 1.58
CA ILE A 103 9.87 0.54 2.04
C ILE A 103 11.08 -0.18 2.64
N LEU A 104 12.29 0.09 2.13
CA LEU A 104 13.53 -0.52 2.64
C LEU A 104 13.93 -0.01 4.04
N ASN A 105 13.37 1.12 4.49
CA ASN A 105 13.65 1.67 5.82
C ASN A 105 12.75 1.04 6.91
N THR A 106 11.76 0.25 6.51
CA THR A 106 10.77 -0.35 7.41
C THR A 106 11.31 -1.54 8.18
N SER A 107 10.71 -1.85 9.30
CA SER A 107 11.09 -2.98 10.14
C SER A 107 10.75 -4.33 9.50
N ILE A 108 9.81 -4.40 8.55
CA ILE A 108 9.63 -5.61 7.74
C ILE A 108 10.83 -5.84 6.81
N ALA A 109 11.37 -4.79 6.18
CA ALA A 109 12.57 -4.89 5.36
C ALA A 109 13.77 -5.36 6.20
N LYS A 110 13.96 -4.78 7.39
CA LYS A 110 14.98 -5.21 8.35
C LYS A 110 14.82 -6.66 8.79
N SER A 111 13.57 -7.13 9.02
CA SER A 111 13.31 -8.51 9.45
C SER A 111 13.69 -9.57 8.42
N VAL A 112 13.76 -9.18 7.14
CA VAL A 112 14.16 -10.07 6.05
C VAL A 112 15.58 -9.78 5.54
N GLY A 113 16.37 -9.01 6.29
CA GLY A 113 17.79 -8.79 6.04
C GLY A 113 18.14 -7.62 5.13
N PHE A 114 17.19 -6.74 4.80
CA PHE A 114 17.51 -5.47 4.15
C PHE A 114 17.98 -4.46 5.20
N TYR A 115 19.26 -4.14 5.17
CA TYR A 115 19.85 -3.06 5.96
C TYR A 115 20.23 -1.94 4.99
N THR A 116 19.66 -0.75 5.19
CA THR A 116 20.13 0.45 4.51
C THR A 116 21.54 0.77 4.98
N GLN A 117 22.46 0.97 4.03
CA GLN A 117 23.80 1.52 4.31
C GLN A 117 23.72 2.96 4.81
#